data_AF-A0A7W7PHX2-F1
#
_entry.id   AF-A0A7W7PHX2-F1
#
_cell.length_a   1.000
_cell.length_b   1.000
_cell.length_c   1.000
_cell.angle_alpha   90.00
_cell.angle_beta   90.00
_cell.angle_gamma   90.00
#
_symmetry.space_group_name_H-M   'P 1'
#
loop_
_entity.id
_entity.type
_entity.pdbx_description
1 polymer ?
#
loop_
_entity_poly.entity_id
_entity_poly.type
_entity_poly.pdbx_seq_one_letter_code
_entity_poly.pdbx_strand_id
1 'polypeptide(L)'
;MGTFGDFVTAAGHAGLAVEDTRDITRHTRDFWLQTLTLLDFELERCAEDGPEHARLLRSVHWHSRFLRAWYDGSIESRLVRLRAV
;
A
#
# COMPACT_ATOMS: atom_id res chain seq x y z
N MET A 1 7.34 1.60 -11.04
CA MET A 1 5.90 1.60 -10.72
C MET A 1 5.18 2.26 -11.88
N GLY A 2 4.05 1.71 -12.31
CA GLY A 2 3.21 2.31 -13.36
C GLY A 2 2.22 3.32 -12.79
N THR A 3 1.66 4.15 -13.66
CA THR A 3 0.61 5.12 -13.33
C THR A 3 -0.78 4.51 -13.46
N PHE A 4 -1.81 5.21 -12.96
CA PHE A 4 -3.20 4.81 -13.23
C PHE A 4 -3.51 4.83 -14.74
N GLY A 5 -2.91 5.75 -15.51
CA GLY A 5 -3.06 5.78 -16.97
C GLY A 5 -2.49 4.53 -17.65
N ASP A 6 -1.33 4.05 -17.18
CA ASP A 6 -0.73 2.81 -17.69
C ASP A 6 -1.64 1.60 -17.40
N PHE A 7 -2.25 1.56 -16.21
CA PHE A 7 -3.23 0.54 -15.85
C PHE A 7 -4.46 0.56 -16.77
N VAL A 8 -5.05 1.74 -17.01
CA VAL A 8 -6.22 1.89 -17.90
C VAL A 8 -5.88 1.45 -19.32
N THR A 9 -4.71 1.84 -19.82
CA THR A 9 -4.22 1.46 -21.15
C THR A 9 -4.07 -0.06 -21.26
N ALA A 10 -3.46 -0.70 -20.26
CA ALA A 10 -3.30 -2.15 -20.23
C ALA A 10 -4.66 -2.88 -20.15
N ALA A 11 -5.61 -2.36 -19.37
CA ALA A 11 -6.97 -2.91 -19.30
C ALA A 11 -7.68 -2.83 -20.67
N GLY A 12 -7.53 -1.70 -21.37
CA GLY A 12 -8.06 -1.53 -22.73
C GLY A 12 -7.51 -2.55 -23.72
N HIS A 13 -6.19 -2.80 -23.70
CA HIS A 13 -5.58 -3.85 -24.53
C HIS A 13 -6.10 -5.26 -24.21
N ALA A 14 -6.64 -5.48 -23.02
CA ALA A 14 -7.25 -6.73 -22.61
C ALA A 14 -8.75 -6.82 -22.89
N GLY A 15 -9.35 -5.84 -23.60
CA GLY A 15 -10.78 -5.79 -23.86
C GLY A 15 -11.63 -5.43 -22.64
N LEU A 16 -11.04 -4.73 -21.67
CA LEU A 16 -11.72 -4.28 -20.45
C LEU A 16 -11.81 -2.74 -20.45
N ALA A 17 -12.91 -2.23 -19.94
CA ALA A 17 -13.10 -0.81 -19.68
C ALA A 17 -13.28 -0.55 -18.18
N VAL A 18 -12.75 0.57 -17.70
CA VAL A 18 -13.04 1.07 -16.35
C VAL A 18 -14.49 1.50 -16.28
N GLU A 19 -15.23 0.88 -15.37
CA GLU A 19 -16.62 1.20 -15.09
C GLU A 19 -16.75 2.14 -13.88
N ASP A 20 -15.95 1.91 -12.83
CA ASP A 20 -15.95 2.72 -11.62
C ASP A 20 -14.56 2.77 -11.00
N THR A 21 -14.28 3.88 -10.31
CA THR A 21 -13.04 4.11 -9.58
C THR A 21 -13.35 4.74 -8.23
N ARG A 22 -12.88 4.10 -7.17
CA ARG A 22 -12.99 4.62 -5.81
C ARG A 22 -11.61 4.87 -5.25
N ASP A 23 -11.33 6.11 -4.89
CA ASP A 23 -10.14 6.46 -4.13
C ASP A 23 -10.32 5.96 -2.69
N ILE A 24 -9.42 5.06 -2.29
CA ILE A 24 -9.38 4.49 -0.93
C ILE A 24 -8.11 4.91 -0.20
N THR A 25 -7.35 5.87 -0.73
CA THR A 25 -6.05 6.31 -0.22
C THR A 25 -6.11 6.64 1.26
N ARG A 26 -7.13 7.37 1.72
CA ARG A 26 -7.32 7.67 3.15
C ARG A 26 -7.46 6.41 4.00
N HIS A 27 -8.35 5.51 3.62
CA HIS A 27 -8.58 4.26 4.35
C HIS A 27 -7.32 3.39 4.38
N THR A 28 -6.59 3.34 3.27
CA THR A 28 -5.29 2.66 3.18
C THR A 28 -4.26 3.29 4.11
N ARG A 29 -4.14 4.62 4.16
CA ARG A 29 -3.26 5.33 5.10
C ARG A 29 -3.57 4.99 6.56
N ASP A 30 -4.84 5.06 6.94
CA ASP A 30 -5.29 4.80 8.31
C ASP A 30 -4.97 3.36 8.74
N PHE A 31 -5.20 2.38 7.86
CA PHE A 31 -4.83 0.98 8.08
C PHE A 31 -3.32 0.80 8.29
N TRP A 32 -2.49 1.44 7.45
CA TRP A 32 -1.04 1.32 7.56
C TRP A 32 -0.47 2.00 8.80
N LEU A 33 -1.08 3.10 9.25
CA LEU A 33 -0.72 3.73 10.52
C LEU A 33 -0.94 2.75 11.68
N GLN A 34 -2.09 2.07 11.72
CA GLN A 34 -2.38 1.06 12.75
C GLN A 34 -1.41 -0.12 12.68
N THR A 35 -1.07 -0.57 11.47
CA THR A 35 -0.08 -1.66 11.27
C THR A 35 1.29 -1.27 11.80
N LEU A 36 1.73 -0.03 11.58
CA LEU A 36 2.99 0.46 12.14
C LEU A 36 2.97 0.50 13.67
N THR A 37 1.86 0.92 14.28
CA THR A 37 1.70 0.87 15.75
C THR A 37 1.79 -0.56 16.28
N LEU A 38 1.21 -1.54 15.58
CA LEU A 38 1.32 -2.95 15.96
C LEU A 38 2.76 -3.48 15.83
N LEU A 39 3.45 -3.14 14.74
CA LEU A 39 4.84 -3.54 14.52
C LEU A 39 5.79 -2.94 15.56
N ASP A 40 5.54 -1.71 16.00
CA ASP A 40 6.32 -1.04 17.06
C ASP A 40 6.18 -1.81 18.39
N PHE A 41 4.95 -2.19 18.75
CA PHE A 41 4.70 -3.04 19.91
C PHE A 41 5.32 -4.45 19.77
N GLU A 42 5.30 -5.04 18.58
CA GLU A 42 5.97 -6.32 18.32
C GLU A 42 7.50 -6.21 18.46
N LEU A 43 8.10 -5.10 18.02
CA LEU A 43 9.52 -4.81 18.19
C LEU A 43 9.88 -4.68 19.67
N GLU A 44 9.10 -3.94 20.46
CA GLU A 44 9.31 -3.82 21.91
C GLU A 44 9.26 -5.17 22.63
N ARG A 45 8.42 -6.09 22.14
CA ARG A 45 8.29 -7.45 22.68
C ARG A 45 9.36 -8.41 22.19
N CYS A 46 10.10 -8.05 21.14
CA CYS A 46 11.16 -8.86 20.59
C CYS A 46 12.40 -8.70 21.49
N ALA A 47 12.51 -9.56 22.50
CA ALA A 47 13.51 -9.43 23.57
C ALA A 47 14.97 -9.63 23.12
N GLU A 48 15.20 -10.23 21.96
CA GLU A 48 16.54 -10.57 21.47
C GLU A 48 16.78 -10.04 20.06
N ASP A 49 17.98 -9.48 19.86
CA ASP A 49 18.49 -9.14 18.54
C ASP A 49 18.74 -10.42 17.73
N GLY A 50 17.74 -10.81 16.95
CA GLY A 50 17.75 -12.01 16.12
C GLY A 50 17.14 -11.81 14.73
N PRO A 51 17.03 -12.89 13.94
CA PRO A 51 16.46 -12.83 12.58
C PRO A 51 15.06 -12.21 12.54
N GLU A 52 14.27 -12.43 13.58
CA GLU A 52 12.93 -11.88 13.72
C GLU A 52 12.93 -10.38 13.99
N HIS A 53 13.77 -9.90 14.92
CA HIS A 53 13.97 -8.47 15.15
C HIS A 53 14.40 -7.75 13.85
N ALA A 54 15.35 -8.32 13.11
CA ALA A 54 15.76 -7.79 11.82
C ALA A 54 14.64 -7.79 10.76
N ARG A 55 13.76 -8.82 10.77
CA ARG A 55 12.59 -8.88 9.89
C ARG A 55 11.59 -7.79 10.23
N LEU A 56 11.30 -7.57 11.51
CA LEU A 56 10.39 -6.53 11.99
C LEU A 56 10.93 -5.12 11.70
N LEU A 57 12.22 -4.87 11.90
CA LEU A 57 12.85 -3.60 11.53
C LEU A 57 12.73 -3.31 10.03
N ARG A 58 12.96 -4.32 9.17
CA ARG A 58 12.75 -4.18 7.72
C ARG A 58 11.29 -3.92 7.38
N SER A 59 10.37 -4.56 8.09
CA SER A 59 8.93 -4.33 7.95
C SER A 59 8.59 -2.88 8.26
N VAL A 60 8.99 -2.36 9.43
CA VAL A 60 8.78 -0.95 9.82
C VAL A 60 9.40 0.01 8.82
N HIS A 61 10.61 -0.27 8.32
CA HIS A 61 11.26 0.56 7.31
C HIS A 61 10.40 0.69 6.05
N TRP A 62 9.92 -0.41 5.48
CA TRP A 62 9.14 -0.35 4.25
C TRP A 62 7.76 0.26 4.46
N HIS A 63 7.05 -0.14 5.52
CA HIS A 63 5.73 0.39 5.82
C HIS A 63 5.75 1.90 6.11
N SER A 64 6.77 2.39 6.82
CA SER A 64 6.91 3.83 7.08
C SER A 64 7.22 4.63 5.80
N ARG A 65 7.98 4.06 4.85
CA ARG A 65 8.20 4.68 3.53
C ARG A 65 6.91 4.79 2.73
N PHE A 66 6.12 3.72 2.66
CA PHE A 66 4.84 3.77 1.96
C PHE A 66 3.86 4.72 2.64
N LEU A 67 3.80 4.73 3.97
CA LEU A 67 2.97 5.67 4.73
C LEU A 67 3.29 7.13 4.36
N ARG A 68 4.58 7.50 4.33
CA ARG A 68 5.02 8.83 3.90
C ARG A 68 4.65 9.13 2.46
N ALA A 69 4.89 8.18 1.56
CA ALA A 69 4.58 8.31 0.14
C ALA A 69 3.06 8.50 -0.11
N TRP A 70 2.22 7.89 0.72
CA TRP A 70 0.80 8.22 0.68
C TRP A 70 0.58 9.65 1.19
N TYR A 71 1.08 10.04 2.36
CA TYR A 71 0.84 11.37 2.93
C TYR A 71 1.33 12.54 2.05
N ASP A 72 2.46 12.38 1.36
CA ASP A 72 3.00 13.37 0.43
C ASP A 72 2.31 13.37 -0.95
N GLY A 73 1.40 12.42 -1.19
CA GLY A 73 0.64 12.30 -2.43
C GLY A 73 1.43 11.70 -3.60
N SER A 74 2.62 11.15 -3.36
CA SER A 74 3.41 10.48 -4.41
C SER A 74 2.82 9.13 -4.84
N ILE A 75 2.01 8.49 -3.99
CA ILE A 75 1.23 7.31 -4.33
C ILE A 75 -0.22 7.43 -3.87
N GLU A 76 -1.10 6.77 -4.62
CA GLU A 76 -2.53 6.66 -4.33
C GLU A 76 -2.93 5.18 -4.27
N SER A 77 -4.06 4.90 -3.62
CA SER A 77 -4.67 3.58 -3.61
C SER A 77 -6.11 3.68 -4.11
N ARG A 78 -6.42 2.92 -5.14
CA ARG A 78 -7.72 2.95 -5.82
C ARG A 78 -8.28 1.54 -5.95
N LEU A 79 -9.58 1.41 -5.74
CA LEU A 79 -10.34 0.25 -6.20
C LEU A 79 -10.91 0.57 -7.57
N VAL A 80 -10.69 -0.32 -8.53
CA VAL A 80 -11.14 -0.15 -9.90
C VAL A 80 -12.08 -1.29 -10.24
N ARG A 81 -13.30 -0.94 -10.67
CA ARG A 81 -14.25 -1.91 -11.23
C ARG A 81 -14.11 -1.88 -12.74
N LEU A 82 -13.91 -3.07 -13.31
CA LEU A 82 -13.78 -3.26 -14.75
C LEU A 82 -15.01 -3.98 -15.29
N ARG A 83 -15.36 -3.68 -16.53
CA ARG A 83 -16.33 -4.45 -17.31
C ARG A 83 -15.72 -4.88 -18.63
N ALA A 84 -16.18 -6.01 -19.17
CA ALA A 84 -15.85 -6.38 -20.54
C ALA A 84 -16.42 -5.35 -21.53
N VAL A 85 -15.68 -5.14 -22.61
CA VAL A 85 -16.09 -4.33 -23.77
C VAL A 85 -16.67 -5.22 -24.85
#